data_AF-A0A3B8Q3W3-F1
#
_entry.id   AF-A0A3B8Q3W3-F1
#
_cell.length_a   1.000
_cell.length_b   1.000
_cell.length_c   1.000
_cell.angle_alpha   90.00
_cell.angle_beta   90.00
_cell.angle_gamma   90.00
#
_symmetry.space_group_name_H-M   'P 1'
#
loop_
_entity.id
_entity.type
_entity.pdbx_description
1 polymer ?
#
loop_
_entity_poly.entity_id
_entity_poly.type
_entity_poly.pdbx_seq_one_letter_code
_entity_poly.pdbx_strand_id
1 'polypeptide(L)'
;MSETIDGYIGGGKFAMLGDARSRDLDHFMGVGAVSELESRLAGFYGVKHAICMASATSALFSLALALDLRGADFITSPLNFGGSITPWLLLGNRPIFADVDRVTLTLDPSNVEEHLVTRKTRAILA
;
A
#
# COMPACT_ATOMS: atom_id res chain seq x y z
N MET A 1 11.50 15.52 28.53
CA MET A 1 12.77 15.13 27.88
C MET A 1 12.44 13.92 27.02
N SER A 2 11.99 14.16 25.77
CA SER A 2 11.54 13.09 24.87
C SER A 2 12.76 12.52 24.14
N GLU A 3 13.13 11.29 24.45
CA GLU A 3 14.16 10.58 23.72
C GLU A 3 13.65 10.29 22.30
N THR A 4 14.38 10.80 21.30
CA THR A 4 14.15 10.47 19.90
C THR A 4 14.64 9.05 19.68
N ILE A 5 13.72 8.13 19.39
CA ILE A 5 14.07 6.75 19.07
C ILE A 5 14.42 6.73 17.58
N ASP A 6 15.71 6.62 17.26
CA ASP A 6 16.20 6.48 15.88
C ASP A 6 15.77 5.11 15.34
N GLY A 7 14.75 5.10 14.49
CA GLY A 7 14.27 3.92 13.78
C GLY A 7 15.01 3.68 12.47
N TYR A 8 15.52 2.46 12.28
CA TYR A 8 16.23 2.01 11.08
C TYR A 8 15.27 1.82 9.89
N ILE A 9 15.08 2.86 9.07
CA ILE A 9 14.74 2.70 7.64
C ILE A 9 15.58 3.72 6.85
N GLY A 10 16.71 3.26 6.31
CA GLY A 10 17.46 3.91 5.23
C GLY A 10 17.75 5.41 5.34
N GLY A 11 18.79 5.79 6.09
CA GLY A 11 19.62 6.99 5.86
C GLY A 11 18.98 8.39 5.95
N GLY A 12 17.66 8.51 5.94
CA GLY A 12 16.94 9.75 6.19
C GLY A 12 16.62 9.88 7.67
N LYS A 13 16.78 11.07 8.25
CA LYS A 13 16.28 11.39 9.60
C LYS A 13 14.75 11.40 9.60
N PHE A 14 14.13 10.22 9.59
CA PHE A 14 12.76 10.04 10.07
C PHE A 14 12.83 9.93 11.58
N ALA A 15 12.96 11.08 12.25
CA ALA A 15 12.61 11.13 13.66
C ALA A 15 11.12 10.81 13.76
N MET A 16 10.81 9.53 14.00
CA MET A 16 9.56 9.17 14.64
C MET A 16 9.67 9.81 16.03
N LEU A 17 9.13 11.02 16.15
CA LEU A 17 8.95 11.64 17.43
C LEU A 17 8.06 10.65 18.21
N GLY A 18 8.66 9.94 19.16
CA GLY A 18 7.93 9.20 20.19
C GLY A 18 7.14 10.24 20.96
N ASP A 19 6.00 10.60 20.40
CA ASP A 19 5.27 11.76 20.83
C ASP A 19 4.43 11.35 22.03
N ALA A 20 4.84 11.82 23.21
CA ALA A 20 4.08 11.69 24.44
C ALA A 20 2.67 12.33 24.35
N ARG A 21 2.33 13.00 23.22
CA ARG A 21 0.99 13.48 22.85
C ARG A 21 0.07 12.40 22.29
N SER A 22 0.38 11.10 22.41
CA SER A 22 -0.57 10.01 22.07
C SER A 22 -1.92 10.06 22.84
N ARG A 23 -2.07 11.01 23.77
CA ARG A 23 -3.29 11.28 24.55
C ARG A 23 -4.05 12.52 24.09
N ASP A 24 -3.53 13.29 23.14
CA ASP A 24 -4.26 14.42 22.56
C ASP A 24 -5.30 13.90 21.58
N LEU A 25 -6.54 14.42 21.68
CA LEU A 25 -7.67 14.02 20.84
C LEU A 25 -7.36 14.13 19.34
N ASP A 26 -6.48 15.07 19.00
CA ASP A 26 -5.97 15.30 17.66
C ASP A 26 -5.33 14.04 17.05
N HIS A 27 -4.56 13.29 17.84
CA HIS A 27 -3.93 12.06 17.39
C HIS A 27 -4.96 10.97 17.04
N PHE A 28 -6.03 10.85 17.83
CA PHE A 28 -7.11 9.90 17.57
C PHE A 28 -7.95 10.25 16.34
N MET A 29 -8.05 11.53 16.00
CA MET A 29 -8.80 11.99 14.83
C MET A 29 -7.98 11.99 13.52
N GLY A 30 -6.72 11.53 13.56
CA GLY A 30 -5.83 11.56 12.39
C GLY A 30 -5.31 12.95 12.05
N VAL A 31 -5.41 13.92 12.96
CA VAL A 31 -4.84 15.26 12.80
C VAL A 31 -3.52 15.38 13.59
N GLY A 32 -2.79 16.48 13.39
CA GLY A 32 -1.46 16.68 14.00
C GLY A 32 -0.39 15.83 13.32
N ALA A 33 0.27 14.94 14.08
CA ALA A 33 1.43 14.17 13.61
C ALA A 33 1.15 13.32 12.36
N VAL A 34 -0.08 12.80 12.22
CA VAL A 34 -0.48 12.01 11.03
C VAL A 34 -0.54 12.92 9.79
N SER A 35 -1.19 14.07 9.88
CA SER A 35 -1.29 15.04 8.76
C SER A 35 0.08 15.63 8.36
N GLU A 36 0.97 15.84 9.34
CA GLU A 36 2.36 16.24 9.05
C GLU A 36 3.09 15.13 8.29
N LEU A 37 2.97 13.88 8.74
CA LEU A 37 3.57 12.73 8.06
C LEU A 37 3.04 12.58 6.63
N GLU A 38 1.73 12.67 6.44
CA GLU A 38 1.10 12.63 5.12
C GLU A 38 1.63 13.74 4.20
N SER A 39 1.75 14.97 4.71
CA SER A 39 2.31 16.10 3.95
C SER A 39 3.76 15.86 3.54
N ARG A 40 4.57 15.31 4.46
CA ARG A 40 5.98 14.97 4.21
C ARG A 40 6.10 13.81 3.21
N LEU A 41 5.26 12.78 3.32
CA LEU A 41 5.24 11.65 2.39
C LEU A 41 4.79 12.09 0.99
N ALA A 42 3.77 12.93 0.90
CA ALA A 42 3.33 13.49 -0.37
C ALA A 42 4.46 14.27 -1.06
N GLY A 43 5.20 15.09 -0.31
CA GLY A 43 6.39 15.79 -0.81
C GLY A 43 7.53 14.86 -1.19
N PHE A 44 7.81 13.84 -0.38
CA PHE A 44 8.88 12.87 -0.63
C PHE A 44 8.65 12.05 -1.90
N TYR A 45 7.43 11.56 -2.12
CA TYR A 45 7.07 10.78 -3.31
C TYR A 45 6.68 11.65 -4.51
N GLY A 46 6.55 12.96 -4.35
CA GLY A 46 6.11 13.86 -5.41
C GLY A 46 4.66 13.64 -5.86
N VAL A 47 3.78 13.17 -4.95
CA VAL A 47 2.37 12.89 -5.22
C VAL A 47 1.46 13.96 -4.62
N LYS A 48 0.25 14.11 -5.18
CA LYS A 48 -0.72 15.10 -4.68
C LYS A 48 -1.24 14.76 -3.28
N HIS A 49 -1.39 13.47 -2.98
CA HIS A 49 -1.97 12.98 -1.73
C HIS A 49 -1.20 11.77 -1.24
N ALA A 50 -0.92 11.72 0.06
CA ALA A 50 -0.53 10.51 0.78
C ALA A 50 -1.52 10.33 1.93
N ILE A 51 -1.97 9.10 2.16
CA ILE A 51 -2.96 8.77 3.20
C ILE A 51 -2.39 7.69 4.08
N CYS A 52 -2.24 7.98 5.37
CA CYS A 52 -1.74 7.03 6.34
C CYS A 52 -2.85 6.07 6.79
N MET A 53 -2.54 4.78 6.80
CA MET A 53 -3.46 3.72 7.18
C MET A 53 -2.85 2.87 8.29
N ALA A 54 -3.69 2.23 9.10
CA ALA A 54 -3.23 1.39 10.22
C ALA A 54 -2.36 0.20 9.79
N SER A 55 -2.48 -0.26 8.54
CA SER A 55 -1.65 -1.32 7.95
C SER A 55 -1.63 -1.24 6.42
N ALA A 56 -0.64 -1.89 5.79
CA ALA A 56 -0.62 -2.05 4.32
C ALA A 56 -1.83 -2.84 3.81
N THR A 57 -2.28 -3.84 4.56
CA THR A 57 -3.47 -4.66 4.24
C THR A 57 -4.74 -3.80 4.20
N SER A 58 -4.95 -2.94 5.18
CA SER A 58 -6.09 -2.02 5.19
C SER A 58 -5.98 -0.95 4.11
N ALA A 59 -4.76 -0.49 3.79
CA ALA A 59 -4.54 0.41 2.66
C ALA A 59 -4.96 -0.21 1.33
N LEU A 60 -4.56 -1.46 1.07
CA LEU A 60 -4.94 -2.19 -0.14
C LEU A 60 -6.45 -2.46 -0.20
N PHE A 61 -7.08 -2.76 0.93
CA PHE A 61 -8.54 -2.89 1.02
C PHE A 61 -9.26 -1.60 0.65
N SER A 62 -8.87 -0.48 1.26
CA SER A 62 -9.45 0.83 0.99
C SER A 62 -9.21 1.29 -0.44
N LEU A 63 -8.05 0.98 -1.02
CA LEU A 63 -7.74 1.26 -2.42
C LEU A 63 -8.70 0.53 -3.37
N ALA A 64 -8.92 -0.77 -3.15
CA ALA A 64 -9.84 -1.55 -3.99
C ALA A 64 -11.29 -1.07 -3.90
N LEU A 65 -11.72 -0.61 -2.72
CA LEU A 65 -13.03 0.03 -2.55
C LEU A 65 -13.11 1.39 -3.26
N ALA A 66 -12.09 2.24 -3.10
CA ALA A 66 -12.06 3.57 -3.70
C ALA A 66 -12.05 3.52 -5.24
N LEU A 67 -11.46 2.47 -5.82
CA LEU A 67 -11.40 2.24 -7.27
C LEU A 67 -12.59 1.43 -7.83
N ASP A 68 -13.57 1.09 -6.99
CA ASP A 68 -14.74 0.28 -7.35
C ASP A 68 -14.36 -1.02 -8.07
N LEU A 69 -13.45 -1.77 -7.45
CA LEU A 69 -12.91 -3.01 -8.02
C LEU A 69 -13.70 -4.26 -7.61
N ARG A 70 -14.73 -4.16 -6.77
CA ARG A 70 -15.46 -5.35 -6.26
C ARG A 70 -15.86 -6.31 -7.39
N GLY A 71 -15.54 -7.59 -7.23
CA GLY A 71 -15.85 -8.62 -8.22
C GLY A 71 -15.03 -8.59 -9.51
N ALA A 72 -14.06 -7.69 -9.65
CA ALA A 72 -13.20 -7.61 -10.83
C ALA A 72 -12.03 -8.60 -10.79
N ASP A 73 -11.52 -8.96 -11.96
CA ASP A 73 -10.28 -9.72 -12.07
C ASP A 73 -9.08 -8.77 -11.91
N PHE A 74 -8.00 -9.24 -11.28
CA PHE A 74 -6.74 -8.49 -11.16
C PHE A 74 -5.55 -9.39 -11.44
N ILE A 75 -4.52 -8.85 -12.09
CA ILE A 75 -3.29 -9.59 -12.37
C ILE A 75 -2.31 -9.40 -11.21
N THR A 76 -1.68 -10.48 -10.75
CA THR A 76 -0.65 -10.47 -9.70
C THR A 76 0.30 -11.65 -9.90
N SER A 77 1.42 -11.66 -9.19
CA SER A 77 2.30 -12.83 -9.09
C SER A 77 1.80 -13.84 -8.04
N PRO A 78 2.00 -15.16 -8.24
CA PRO A 78 1.82 -16.16 -7.18
C PRO A 78 2.90 -16.05 -6.10
N LEU A 79 4.05 -15.44 -6.41
CA LEU A 79 5.10 -15.09 -5.45
C LEU A 79 4.74 -13.74 -4.79
N ASN A 80 3.82 -13.76 -3.82
CA ASN A 80 3.36 -12.56 -3.11
C ASN A 80 3.13 -12.85 -1.62
N PHE A 81 3.16 -11.80 -0.79
CA PHE A 81 2.72 -11.89 0.59
C PHE A 81 1.20 -12.04 0.67
N GLY A 82 0.69 -12.99 1.45
CA GLY A 82 -0.75 -13.27 1.52
C GLY A 82 -1.60 -12.06 1.94
N GLY A 83 -1.04 -11.15 2.74
CA GLY A 83 -1.71 -9.90 3.13
C GLY A 83 -1.96 -8.92 1.98
N SER A 84 -1.24 -9.05 0.87
CA SER A 84 -1.44 -8.22 -0.33
C SER A 84 -2.73 -8.57 -1.07
N ILE A 85 -3.02 -9.88 -1.20
CA ILE A 85 -4.15 -10.36 -2.00
C ILE A 85 -5.42 -10.60 -1.17
N THR A 86 -5.28 -10.96 0.11
CA THR A 86 -6.42 -11.31 0.99
C THR A 86 -7.53 -10.24 0.99
N PRO A 87 -7.22 -8.93 1.08
CA PRO A 87 -8.27 -7.91 1.10
C PRO A 87 -9.09 -7.86 -0.19
N TRP A 88 -8.46 -8.14 -1.32
CA TRP A 88 -9.11 -8.12 -2.62
C TRP A 88 -9.98 -9.38 -2.78
N LEU A 89 -9.49 -10.53 -2.33
CA LEU A 89 -10.28 -11.76 -2.28
C LEU A 89 -11.57 -11.59 -1.43
N LEU A 90 -11.50 -10.87 -0.31
CA LEU A 90 -12.68 -10.55 0.52
C LEU A 90 -13.74 -9.70 -0.20
N LEU A 91 -13.34 -8.95 -1.23
CA LEU A 91 -14.22 -8.14 -2.09
C LEU A 91 -14.77 -8.93 -3.28
N GLY A 92 -14.51 -10.24 -3.35
CA GLY A 92 -14.90 -11.10 -4.45
C GLY A 92 -14.04 -10.92 -5.71
N ASN A 93 -12.92 -10.19 -5.62
CA ASN A 93 -11.97 -10.09 -6.71
C ASN A 93 -11.29 -11.43 -6.97
N ARG A 94 -10.98 -11.71 -8.24
CA ARG A 94 -10.31 -12.94 -8.64
C ARG A 94 -8.89 -12.65 -9.16
N PRO A 95 -7.85 -13.30 -8.60
CA PRO A 95 -6.50 -13.16 -9.11
C PRO A 95 -6.34 -13.93 -10.42
N ILE A 96 -5.64 -13.31 -11.36
CA ILE A 96 -5.05 -13.92 -12.54
C ILE A 96 -3.54 -13.92 -12.29
N PHE A 97 -2.94 -15.10 -12.19
CA PHE A 97 -1.53 -15.21 -11.85
C PHE A 97 -0.66 -15.12 -13.09
N ALA A 98 0.18 -14.08 -13.16
CA ALA A 98 1.26 -13.98 -14.13
C ALA A 98 2.59 -14.39 -13.46
N ASP A 99 3.52 -14.91 -14.25
CA ASP A 99 4.81 -15.42 -13.75
C ASP A 99 5.74 -14.28 -13.27
N VAL A 100 6.85 -14.66 -12.65
CA VAL A 100 7.87 -13.73 -12.17
C VAL A 100 9.10 -13.71 -13.07
N ASP A 101 9.68 -12.52 -13.21
CA ASP A 101 11.00 -12.38 -13.80
C ASP A 101 12.05 -12.98 -12.84
N ARG A 102 12.85 -13.92 -13.34
CA ARG A 102 13.78 -14.70 -12.51
C ARG A 102 14.96 -13.91 -11.96
N VAL A 103 15.22 -12.72 -12.50
CA VAL A 103 16.36 -11.88 -12.10
C VAL A 103 15.92 -10.89 -11.01
N THR A 104 14.79 -10.23 -11.22
CA THR A 104 14.22 -9.20 -10.34
C THR A 104 13.33 -9.78 -9.25
N LEU A 105 12.81 -11.00 -9.46
CA LEU A 105 11.81 -11.66 -8.61
C LEU A 105 10.49 -10.87 -8.50
N THR A 106 10.26 -9.92 -9.42
CA THR A 106 9.01 -9.17 -9.53
C THR A 106 8.14 -9.72 -10.67
N LEU A 107 6.93 -9.21 -10.81
CA LEU A 107 6.00 -9.58 -11.87
C LEU A 107 6.64 -9.43 -13.27
N ASP A 108 6.60 -10.47 -14.11
CA ASP A 108 7.12 -10.44 -15.47
C ASP A 108 6.17 -9.63 -16.39
N PRO A 109 6.61 -8.46 -16.93
CA PRO A 109 5.76 -7.64 -17.78
C PRO A 109 5.28 -8.35 -19.04
N SER A 110 6.10 -9.20 -19.65
CA SER A 110 5.72 -9.95 -20.85
C SER A 110 4.62 -10.97 -20.54
N ASN A 111 4.71 -11.62 -19.38
CA ASN A 111 3.67 -12.55 -18.94
C ASN A 111 2.37 -11.81 -18.55
N VAL A 112 2.46 -10.61 -18.00
CA VAL A 112 1.28 -9.76 -17.74
C VAL A 112 0.55 -9.43 -19.03
N GLU A 113 1.27 -9.04 -20.09
CA GLU A 113 0.69 -8.71 -21.39
C GLU A 113 -0.12 -9.88 -21.98
N GLU A 114 0.38 -11.11 -21.85
CA GLU A 114 -0.33 -12.33 -22.28
C GLU A 114 -1.66 -12.54 -21.53
N HIS A 115 -1.76 -12.06 -20.29
CA HIS A 115 -2.94 -12.20 -19.43
C HIS A 115 -3.92 -11.01 -19.51
N LEU A 116 -3.56 -9.92 -20.20
CA LEU A 116 -4.43 -8.76 -20.45
C LEU A 116 -5.53 -9.03 -21.51
N VAL A 117 -6.05 -10.26 -21.56
CA VAL A 117 -7.00 -10.72 -22.59
C VAL A 117 -8.46 -10.68 -22.15
N THR A 118 -8.74 -10.53 -20.85
CA THR A 118 -10.12 -10.55 -20.35
C THR A 118 -10.73 -9.15 -20.24
N ARG A 119 -12.01 -8.99 -20.61
CA ARG A 119 -12.77 -7.74 -20.36
C ARG A 119 -13.05 -7.48 -18.87
N LYS A 120 -12.72 -8.41 -17.99
CA LYS A 120 -12.97 -8.34 -16.54
C LYS A 120 -11.76 -7.85 -15.75
N THR A 121 -10.57 -7.89 -16.35
CA THR A 121 -9.34 -7.39 -15.73
C THR A 121 -9.43 -5.88 -15.55
N ARG A 122 -9.36 -5.40 -14.31
CA ARG A 122 -9.50 -3.97 -13.98
C ARG A 122 -8.27 -3.38 -13.28
N ALA A 123 -7.33 -4.22 -12.85
CA ALA A 123 -6.15 -3.80 -12.12
C ALA A 123 -4.98 -4.79 -12.29
N ILE A 124 -3.77 -4.27 -12.05
CA ILE A 124 -2.54 -5.04 -11.87
C ILE A 124 -2.02 -4.71 -10.48
N LEU A 125 -1.71 -5.73 -9.69
CA LEU A 125 -1.09 -5.64 -8.37
C LEU A 125 0.30 -6.28 -8.47
N ALA A 126 1.32 -5.44 -8.62
CA ALA A 126 2.72 -5.82 -8.89
C ALA A 126 3.64 -5.53 -7.70
#